data_AF-A0A6B3LV71-F1
#
_entry.id   AF-A0A6B3LV71-F1
#
_cell.length_a   1.000
_cell.length_b   1.000
_cell.length_c   1.000
_cell.angle_alpha   90.00
_cell.angle_beta   90.00
_cell.angle_gamma   90.00
#
_symmetry.space_group_name_H-M   'P 1'
#
loop_
_entity.id
_entity.type
_entity.pdbx_description
1 polymer ?
#
loop_
_entity_poly.entity_id
_entity_poly.type
_entity_poly.pdbx_seq_one_letter_code
_entity_poly.pdbx_strand_id
1 'polypeptide(L)'
;MQTTAQNRIVIIGVISCYIACIGDFAVTSLLATLYPGYDPLQQSESLLSITGSPIAHWITIWCIFFTFLFILFSLGVEAAFGKSHRGITLLCWLIVIYGIGEGAISGLFPYDFVDGELTVPGHIHAVAGMVGQACLYFVPVVAWYALHRDYPSIKVLSILVLAAGSIFLLLYGATKLNLIDYRGLWQRLFMGVFFVYLMYLAWLSYRQVGRMSSIGST
;
A
#
# COMPACT_ATOMS: atom_id res chain seq x y z
N MET A 1 3.31 -8.02 31.24
CA MET A 1 4.34 -7.01 30.93
C MET A 1 4.64 -7.03 29.45
N GLN A 2 4.31 -5.97 28.71
CA GLN A 2 4.89 -5.76 27.37
C GLN A 2 6.13 -4.90 27.53
N THR A 3 7.21 -5.25 26.83
CA THR A 3 8.56 -4.72 27.08
C THR A 3 8.84 -3.48 26.23
N THR A 4 9.84 -2.69 26.63
CA THR A 4 10.39 -1.57 25.83
C THR A 4 10.71 -1.97 24.39
N ALA A 5 11.06 -3.24 24.15
CA ALA A 5 11.30 -3.78 22.81
C ALA A 5 10.04 -3.82 21.95
N GLN A 6 8.87 -4.14 22.52
CA GLN A 6 7.60 -4.16 21.79
C GLN A 6 7.19 -2.76 21.33
N ASN A 7 7.35 -1.76 22.19
CA ASN A 7 7.10 -0.36 21.83
C ASN A 7 8.01 0.10 20.68
N ARG A 8 9.28 -0.33 20.66
CA ARG A 8 10.20 -0.04 19.55
C ARG A 8 9.73 -0.64 18.24
N ILE A 9 9.25 -1.90 18.25
CA ILE A 9 8.71 -2.55 17.05
C ILE A 9 7.52 -1.76 16.50
N VAL A 10 6.61 -1.33 17.36
CA VAL A 10 5.46 -0.50 16.94
C VAL A 10 5.94 0.81 16.32
N ILE A 11 6.85 1.53 16.97
CA ILE A 11 7.35 2.82 16.46
C ILE A 11 8.07 2.65 15.11
N ILE A 12 8.90 1.62 14.96
CA ILE A 12 9.57 1.30 13.69
C ILE A 12 8.53 1.04 12.62
N GLY A 13 7.54 0.18 12.88
CA GLY A 13 6.48 -0.11 11.92
C GLY A 13 5.67 1.12 11.50
N VAL A 14 5.38 2.01 12.45
CA VAL A 14 4.69 3.28 12.17
C VAL A 14 5.52 4.16 11.24
N ILE A 15 6.80 4.38 11.57
CA ILE A 15 7.71 5.17 10.72
C ILE A 15 7.79 4.54 9.32
N SER A 16 7.92 3.22 9.24
CA SER A 16 7.97 2.51 7.95
C SER A 16 6.71 2.71 7.11
N CYS A 17 5.52 2.71 7.71
CA CYS A 17 4.27 2.97 6.99
C CYS A 17 4.24 4.38 6.39
N TYR A 18 4.65 5.40 7.17
CA TYR A 18 4.67 6.78 6.69
C TYR A 18 5.71 6.95 5.58
N ILE A 19 6.90 6.38 5.73
CA ILE A 19 7.94 6.39 4.68
C ILE A 19 7.43 5.68 3.42
N ALA A 20 6.76 4.53 3.54
CA ALA A 20 6.24 3.82 2.38
C ALA A 20 5.17 4.63 1.66
N CYS A 21 4.15 5.11 2.38
CA CYS A 21 3.02 5.81 1.78
C CYS A 21 3.41 7.16 1.15
N ILE A 22 4.21 7.97 1.87
CA ILE A 22 4.64 9.29 1.37
C ILE A 22 5.75 9.11 0.33
N GLY A 23 6.70 8.22 0.62
CA GLY A 23 7.84 7.96 -0.23
C GLY A 23 7.42 7.40 -1.58
N ASP A 24 6.35 6.61 -1.66
CA ASP A 24 5.91 6.04 -2.93
C ASP A 24 5.47 7.14 -3.90
N PHE A 25 4.58 8.03 -3.47
CA PHE A 25 4.22 9.21 -4.24
C PHE A 25 5.42 10.11 -4.55
N ALA A 26 6.30 10.34 -3.58
CA ALA A 26 7.45 11.23 -3.77
C ALA A 26 8.46 10.66 -4.78
N VAL A 27 8.78 9.38 -4.67
CA VAL A 27 9.76 8.69 -5.51
C VAL A 27 9.20 8.49 -6.91
N THR A 28 7.97 8.01 -7.07
CA THR A 28 7.37 7.82 -8.39
C THR A 28 7.18 9.15 -9.11
N SER A 29 6.78 10.21 -8.40
CA SER A 29 6.64 11.55 -8.99
C SER A 29 7.99 12.15 -9.36
N LEU A 30 9.01 12.01 -8.51
CA LEU A 30 10.35 12.53 -8.80
C LEU A 30 10.97 11.79 -9.98
N LEU A 31 10.94 10.46 -9.97
CA LEU A 31 11.49 9.66 -11.05
C LEU A 31 10.74 9.87 -12.37
N ALA A 32 9.42 10.06 -12.33
CA ALA A 32 8.64 10.40 -13.52
C ALA A 32 9.16 11.65 -14.25
N THR A 33 9.70 12.65 -13.52
CA THR A 33 10.30 13.84 -14.18
C THR A 33 11.54 13.52 -15.01
N LEU A 34 12.19 12.38 -14.75
CA LEU A 34 13.37 11.91 -15.46
C LEU A 34 13.03 10.95 -16.61
N TYR A 35 11.75 10.69 -16.88
CA TYR A 35 11.30 9.84 -17.97
C TYR A 35 10.65 10.67 -19.09
N PRO A 36 11.39 11.03 -20.16
CA PRO A 36 10.85 11.79 -21.28
C PRO A 36 9.62 11.13 -21.92
N GLY A 37 8.57 11.91 -22.12
CA GLY A 37 7.32 11.43 -22.71
C GLY A 37 6.39 10.71 -21.73
N TYR A 38 6.77 10.54 -20.47
CA TYR A 38 5.87 10.04 -19.44
C TYR A 38 4.96 11.16 -18.92
N ASP A 39 3.64 10.94 -18.96
CA ASP A 39 2.63 11.81 -18.35
C ASP A 39 1.99 11.12 -17.12
N PRO A 40 2.28 11.57 -15.88
CA PRO A 40 1.74 10.97 -14.67
C PRO A 40 0.21 10.99 -14.57
N LEU A 41 -0.48 11.88 -15.27
CA LEU A 41 -1.95 11.91 -15.23
C LEU A 41 -2.54 10.91 -16.22
N GLN A 42 -1.91 10.74 -17.38
CA GLN A 42 -2.40 9.87 -18.45
C GLN A 42 -1.91 8.43 -18.34
N GLN A 43 -0.74 8.19 -17.76
CA GLN A 43 -0.08 6.89 -17.78
C GLN A 43 -0.01 6.27 -16.39
N SER A 44 -0.21 4.95 -16.36
CA SER A 44 -0.10 4.14 -15.15
C SER A 44 1.34 4.12 -14.62
N GLU A 45 1.50 3.91 -13.32
CA GLU A 45 2.82 3.80 -12.69
C GLU A 45 3.60 2.57 -13.16
N SER A 46 2.91 1.49 -13.54
CA SER A 46 3.54 0.30 -14.12
C SER A 46 4.42 0.59 -15.34
N LEU A 47 4.15 1.68 -16.07
CA LEU A 47 4.96 2.06 -17.23
C LEU A 47 6.34 2.59 -16.83
N LEU A 48 6.55 3.01 -15.59
CA LEU A 48 7.86 3.43 -15.10
C LEU A 48 8.88 2.27 -15.09
N SER A 49 8.37 1.03 -15.03
CA SER A 49 9.14 -0.22 -14.95
C SER A 49 9.30 -0.96 -16.28
N ILE A 50 8.97 -0.35 -17.44
CA ILE A 50 9.19 -1.01 -18.73
C ILE A 50 10.67 -1.09 -19.09
N THR A 51 11.04 -2.11 -19.85
CA THR A 51 12.38 -2.24 -20.41
C THR A 51 12.70 -1.04 -21.31
N GLY A 52 13.86 -0.43 -21.09
CA GLY A 52 14.29 0.77 -21.79
C GLY A 52 13.88 2.08 -21.12
N SER A 53 13.07 2.05 -20.06
CA SER A 53 12.86 3.22 -19.20
C SER A 53 14.18 3.65 -18.52
N PRO A 54 14.54 4.95 -18.55
CA PRO A 54 15.79 5.44 -17.96
C PRO A 54 15.82 5.29 -16.43
N ILE A 55 14.65 5.09 -15.81
CA ILE A 55 14.46 5.03 -14.36
C ILE A 55 14.05 3.64 -13.87
N ALA A 56 13.89 2.64 -14.75
CA ALA A 56 13.35 1.32 -14.37
C ALA A 56 14.11 0.70 -13.17
N HIS A 57 15.44 0.77 -13.18
CA HIS A 57 16.26 0.25 -12.10
C HIS A 57 16.01 0.96 -10.75
N TRP A 58 15.81 2.28 -10.74
CA TRP A 58 15.47 3.03 -9.53
C TRP A 58 14.09 2.65 -9.01
N ILE A 59 13.12 2.44 -9.91
CA ILE A 59 11.79 1.98 -9.54
C ILE A 59 11.86 0.58 -8.93
N THR A 60 12.60 -0.35 -9.52
CA THR A 60 12.81 -1.70 -8.95
C THR A 60 13.41 -1.64 -7.54
N ILE A 61 14.45 -0.82 -7.33
CA ILE A 61 15.06 -0.64 -5.99
C ILE A 61 14.03 -0.10 -5.00
N TRP A 62 13.27 0.93 -5.40
CA TRP A 62 12.21 1.49 -4.56
C TRP A 62 11.15 0.44 -4.22
N CYS A 63 10.65 -0.31 -5.19
CA CYS A 63 9.66 -1.36 -5.00
C CYS A 63 10.10 -2.44 -4.01
N ILE A 64 11.38 -2.86 -4.04
CA ILE A 64 11.93 -3.81 -3.05
C ILE A 64 11.98 -3.19 -1.65
N PHE A 65 12.42 -1.93 -1.56
CA PHE A 65 12.47 -1.20 -0.29
C PHE A 65 11.06 -1.00 0.29
N PHE A 66 10.10 -0.66 -0.55
CA PHE A 66 8.68 -0.52 -0.24
C PHE A 66 8.09 -1.80 0.37
N THR A 67 8.40 -2.98 -0.18
CA THR A 67 8.01 -4.27 0.41
C THR A 67 8.55 -4.43 1.84
N PHE A 68 9.82 -4.11 2.06
CA PHE A 68 10.44 -4.22 3.38
C PHE A 68 9.77 -3.29 4.39
N LEU A 69 9.44 -2.06 3.99
CA LEU A 69 8.72 -1.11 4.84
C LEU A 69 7.34 -1.64 5.25
N PHE A 70 6.59 -2.26 4.32
CA PHE A 70 5.28 -2.83 4.65
C PHE A 70 5.34 -4.08 5.52
N ILE A 71 6.40 -4.90 5.40
CA ILE A 71 6.67 -5.99 6.33
C ILE A 71 6.92 -5.43 7.74
N LEU A 72 7.77 -4.42 7.88
CA LEU A 72 8.02 -3.78 9.18
C LEU A 72 6.75 -3.15 9.75
N PHE A 73 5.93 -2.51 8.91
CA PHE A 73 4.64 -1.97 9.34
C PHE A 73 3.71 -3.07 9.86
N SER A 74 3.58 -4.18 9.13
CA SER A 74 2.77 -5.33 9.56
C SER A 74 3.24 -5.88 10.91
N LEU A 75 4.55 -5.97 11.15
CA LEU A 75 5.08 -6.39 12.45
C LEU A 75 4.72 -5.40 13.56
N GLY A 76 4.73 -4.09 13.27
CA GLY A 76 4.26 -3.04 14.17
C GLY A 76 2.78 -3.16 14.51
N VAL A 77 1.92 -3.47 13.54
CA VAL A 77 0.48 -3.70 13.74
C VAL A 77 0.24 -4.93 14.62
N GLU A 78 0.91 -6.05 14.33
CA GLU A 78 0.83 -7.27 15.13
C GLU A 78 1.30 -7.02 16.57
N ALA A 79 2.41 -6.29 16.75
CA ALA A 79 2.91 -5.92 18.06
C ALA A 79 1.91 -5.02 18.82
N ALA A 80 1.18 -4.14 18.15
CA ALA A 80 0.21 -3.26 18.80
C ALA A 80 -1.07 -4.02 19.21
N PHE A 81 -1.61 -4.87 18.34
CA PHE A 81 -3.00 -5.37 18.48
C PHE A 81 -3.13 -6.90 18.50
N GLY A 82 -2.11 -7.66 18.09
CA GLY A 82 -2.22 -9.10 17.79
C GLY A 82 -2.72 -9.97 18.95
N LYS A 83 -2.40 -9.60 20.20
CA LYS A 83 -2.85 -10.35 21.39
C LYS A 83 -4.29 -10.05 21.80
N SER A 84 -4.85 -8.93 21.36
CA SER A 84 -6.09 -8.38 21.91
C SER A 84 -7.27 -8.47 20.94
N HIS A 85 -7.00 -8.57 19.63
CA HIS A 85 -8.02 -8.45 18.60
C HIS A 85 -7.97 -9.60 17.60
N ARG A 86 -9.09 -10.30 17.44
CA ARG A 86 -9.24 -11.31 16.37
C ARG A 86 -9.23 -10.61 15.02
N GLY A 87 -8.53 -11.19 14.04
CA GLY A 87 -8.43 -10.66 12.67
C GLY A 87 -7.18 -9.82 12.39
N ILE A 88 -6.37 -9.48 13.41
CA ILE A 88 -5.11 -8.74 13.20
C ILE A 88 -4.11 -9.55 12.37
N THR A 89 -3.98 -10.85 12.62
CA THR A 89 -3.11 -11.70 11.80
C THR A 89 -3.51 -11.69 10.32
N LEU A 90 -4.81 -11.71 10.02
CA LEU A 90 -5.28 -11.60 8.63
C LEU A 90 -4.96 -10.21 8.04
N LEU A 91 -5.19 -9.15 8.82
CA LEU A 91 -4.84 -7.78 8.42
C LEU A 91 -3.35 -7.65 8.09
N CYS A 92 -2.49 -8.19 8.94
CA CYS A 92 -1.04 -8.27 8.73
C CYS A 92 -0.69 -8.98 7.42
N TRP A 93 -1.29 -10.15 7.15
CA TRP A 93 -1.09 -10.85 5.88
C TRP A 93 -1.55 -10.05 4.66
N LEU A 94 -2.67 -9.33 4.73
CA LEU A 94 -3.11 -8.47 3.63
C LEU A 94 -2.09 -7.36 3.33
N ILE A 95 -1.52 -6.74 4.37
CA ILE A 95 -0.48 -5.71 4.23
C ILE A 95 0.80 -6.29 3.63
N VAL A 96 1.23 -7.48 4.07
CA VAL A 96 2.43 -8.16 3.55
C VAL A 96 2.24 -8.58 2.09
N ILE A 97 1.10 -9.19 1.76
CA ILE A 97 0.81 -9.61 0.38
C ILE A 97 0.71 -8.40 -0.54
N TYR A 98 0.11 -7.29 -0.07
CA TYR A 98 0.15 -6.01 -0.80
C TYR A 98 1.59 -5.58 -1.09
N GLY A 99 2.44 -5.48 -0.04
CA GLY A 99 3.83 -5.07 -0.20
C GLY A 99 4.63 -5.98 -1.13
N ILE A 100 4.40 -7.30 -1.11
CA ILE A 100 5.09 -8.26 -1.98
C ILE A 100 4.59 -8.17 -3.43
N GLY A 101 3.27 -8.12 -3.63
CA GLY A 101 2.66 -8.11 -4.97
C GLY A 101 2.98 -6.82 -5.73
N GLU A 102 2.70 -5.67 -5.12
CA GLU A 102 2.90 -4.35 -5.73
C GLU A 102 4.35 -3.87 -5.65
N GLY A 103 5.07 -4.21 -4.58
CA GLY A 103 6.50 -3.91 -4.46
C GLY A 103 7.34 -4.96 -5.17
N ALA A 104 7.79 -5.98 -4.45
CA ALA A 104 8.84 -6.89 -4.90
C ALA A 104 8.56 -7.57 -6.25
N ILE A 105 7.40 -8.20 -6.43
CA ILE A 105 7.12 -8.95 -7.67
C ILE A 105 6.93 -7.97 -8.83
N SER A 106 6.05 -6.98 -8.72
CA SER A 106 5.84 -6.01 -9.81
C SER A 106 7.09 -5.16 -10.10
N GLY A 107 7.96 -4.93 -9.11
CA GLY A 107 9.23 -4.23 -9.31
C GLY A 107 10.30 -5.07 -9.99
N LEU A 108 10.34 -6.39 -9.76
CA LEU A 108 11.32 -7.30 -10.36
C LEU A 108 10.95 -7.74 -11.78
N PHE A 109 9.66 -7.76 -12.11
CA PHE A 109 9.18 -8.14 -13.43
C PHE A 109 8.71 -6.91 -14.22
N PRO A 110 9.35 -6.57 -15.35
CA PRO A 110 9.00 -5.40 -16.14
C PRO A 110 7.64 -5.54 -16.81
N TYR A 111 6.94 -4.42 -16.97
CA TYR A 111 5.60 -4.36 -17.55
C TYR A 111 5.64 -4.23 -19.10
N ASP A 112 6.29 -5.19 -19.75
CA ASP A 112 6.63 -5.11 -21.17
C ASP A 112 5.58 -5.74 -22.10
N PHE A 113 5.56 -5.23 -23.34
CA PHE A 113 4.70 -5.69 -24.43
C PHE A 113 5.53 -6.10 -25.66
N VAL A 114 5.06 -7.11 -26.39
CA VAL A 114 5.54 -7.50 -27.72
C VAL A 114 4.31 -7.62 -28.63
N ASP A 115 4.33 -6.91 -29.76
CA ASP A 115 3.21 -6.85 -30.72
C ASP A 115 1.85 -6.47 -30.11
N GLY A 116 1.88 -5.62 -29.07
CA GLY A 116 0.68 -5.15 -28.36
C GLY A 116 0.18 -6.10 -27.26
N GLU A 117 0.78 -7.28 -27.12
CA GLU A 117 0.46 -8.27 -26.10
C GLU A 117 1.46 -8.23 -24.96
N LEU A 118 1.01 -8.54 -23.73
CA LEU A 118 1.89 -8.61 -22.58
C LEU A 118 2.89 -9.76 -22.73
N THR A 119 4.14 -9.48 -22.40
CA THR A 119 5.16 -10.53 -22.25
C THR A 119 4.86 -11.39 -21.02
N VAL A 120 5.50 -12.56 -20.90
CA VAL A 120 5.38 -13.40 -19.68
C VAL A 120 5.75 -12.61 -18.40
N PRO A 121 6.87 -11.86 -18.34
CA PRO A 121 7.15 -10.94 -17.23
C PRO A 121 6.04 -9.91 -17.02
N GLY A 122 5.50 -9.32 -18.10
CA GLY A 122 4.39 -8.38 -18.03
C GLY A 122 3.12 -8.97 -17.42
N HIS A 123 2.81 -10.24 -17.70
CA HIS A 123 1.71 -10.96 -17.05
C HIS A 123 1.98 -11.21 -15.55
N ILE A 124 3.20 -11.60 -15.18
CA ILE A 124 3.57 -11.79 -13.77
C ILE A 124 3.42 -10.47 -13.01
N HIS A 125 3.93 -9.36 -13.56
CA HIS A 125 3.74 -8.01 -13.03
C HIS A 125 2.25 -7.69 -12.85
N ALA A 126 1.46 -7.84 -13.91
CA ALA A 126 0.04 -7.49 -13.88
C ALA A 126 -0.74 -8.28 -12.82
N VAL A 127 -0.52 -9.60 -12.75
CA VAL A 127 -1.22 -10.47 -11.80
C VAL A 127 -0.78 -10.19 -10.37
N ALA A 128 0.52 -10.02 -10.13
CA ALA A 128 1.04 -9.71 -8.80
C ALA A 128 0.51 -8.38 -8.28
N GLY A 129 0.48 -7.35 -9.13
CA GLY A 129 -0.09 -6.06 -8.79
C GLY A 129 -1.60 -6.15 -8.50
N MET A 130 -2.37 -6.81 -9.36
CA MET A 130 -3.81 -7.02 -9.11
C MET A 130 -4.09 -7.74 -7.79
N VAL A 131 -3.33 -8.79 -7.46
CA VAL A 131 -3.45 -9.51 -6.18
C VAL A 131 -3.08 -8.60 -5.01
N GLY A 132 -1.99 -7.83 -5.13
CA GLY A 132 -1.58 -6.87 -4.12
C GLY A 132 -2.64 -5.80 -3.86
N GLN A 133 -3.12 -5.13 -4.92
CA GLN A 133 -4.18 -4.13 -4.83
C GLN A 133 -5.49 -4.69 -4.27
N ALA A 134 -5.85 -5.94 -4.62
CA ALA A 134 -7.00 -6.60 -4.03
C ALA A 134 -6.82 -6.78 -2.51
N CYS A 135 -5.64 -7.21 -2.05
CA CYS A 135 -5.35 -7.31 -0.63
C CYS A 135 -5.43 -5.95 0.08
N LEU A 136 -4.86 -4.88 -0.52
CA LEU A 136 -4.99 -3.52 -0.01
C LEU A 136 -6.45 -3.07 0.10
N TYR A 137 -7.26 -3.39 -0.91
CA TYR A 137 -8.69 -3.06 -0.93
C TYR A 137 -9.45 -3.67 0.25
N PHE A 138 -9.08 -4.89 0.68
CA PHE A 138 -9.71 -5.56 1.83
C PHE A 138 -9.15 -5.13 3.19
N VAL A 139 -8.04 -4.37 3.25
CA VAL A 139 -7.48 -3.89 4.52
C VAL A 139 -8.50 -3.13 5.36
N PRO A 140 -9.26 -2.14 4.84
CA PRO A 140 -10.25 -1.43 5.64
C PRO A 140 -11.38 -2.31 6.19
N VAL A 141 -11.77 -3.35 5.44
CA VAL A 141 -12.82 -4.30 5.88
C VAL A 141 -12.34 -5.09 7.10
N VAL A 142 -11.13 -5.66 7.02
CA VAL A 142 -10.57 -6.47 8.10
C VAL A 142 -10.20 -5.61 9.30
N ALA A 143 -9.64 -4.42 9.08
CA ALA A 143 -9.33 -3.48 10.15
C ALA A 143 -10.60 -2.97 10.85
N TRP A 144 -11.67 -2.68 10.11
CA TRP A 144 -12.99 -2.44 10.71
C TRP A 144 -13.38 -3.61 11.60
N TYR A 145 -13.49 -4.82 11.05
CA TYR A 145 -13.89 -6.01 11.81
C TYR A 145 -13.08 -6.18 13.10
N ALA A 146 -11.75 -6.04 13.02
CA ALA A 146 -10.85 -6.25 14.14
C ALA A 146 -10.91 -5.17 15.22
N LEU A 147 -11.07 -3.89 14.85
CA LEU A 147 -10.75 -2.77 15.76
C LEU A 147 -11.92 -1.85 16.14
N HIS A 148 -13.09 -1.92 15.49
CA HIS A 148 -14.15 -0.92 15.67
C HIS A 148 -14.73 -0.79 17.07
N ARG A 149 -14.66 -1.83 17.89
CA ARG A 149 -15.19 -1.79 19.26
C ARG A 149 -14.40 -0.81 20.13
N ASP A 150 -13.09 -0.77 19.94
CA ASP A 150 -12.20 0.10 20.73
C ASP A 150 -11.87 1.41 20.00
N TYR A 151 -12.06 1.43 18.68
CA TYR A 151 -11.76 2.56 17.80
C TYR A 151 -12.92 2.83 16.83
N PRO A 152 -14.04 3.43 17.26
CA PRO A 152 -15.23 3.62 16.41
C PRO A 152 -14.98 4.43 15.13
N SER A 153 -14.02 5.35 15.16
CA SER A 153 -13.60 6.13 14.01
C SER A 153 -13.07 5.27 12.84
N ILE A 154 -12.55 4.06 13.12
CA ILE A 154 -12.08 3.15 12.07
C ILE A 154 -13.24 2.69 11.17
N LYS A 155 -14.45 2.53 11.73
CA LYS A 155 -15.64 2.15 10.95
C LYS A 155 -15.97 3.24 9.92
N VAL A 156 -16.03 4.49 10.38
CA VAL A 156 -16.37 5.64 9.52
C VAL A 156 -15.33 5.79 8.41
N LEU A 157 -14.04 5.78 8.76
CA LEU A 157 -12.97 5.90 7.78
C LEU A 157 -12.97 4.73 6.79
N SER A 158 -13.26 3.49 7.24
CA SER A 158 -13.32 2.32 6.35
C SER A 158 -14.42 2.46 5.31
N ILE A 159 -15.60 2.93 5.71
CA ILE A 159 -16.71 3.17 4.78
C ILE A 159 -16.34 4.25 3.76
N LEU A 160 -15.77 5.37 4.21
CA LEU A 160 -15.36 6.47 3.33
C LEU A 160 -14.27 6.03 2.33
N VAL A 161 -13.25 5.33 2.80
CA VAL A 161 -12.13 4.86 1.96
C VAL A 161 -12.60 3.78 1.00
N LEU A 162 -13.46 2.85 1.42
CA LEU A 162 -14.03 1.85 0.51
C LEU A 162 -14.90 2.50 -0.56
N ALA A 163 -15.79 3.43 -0.19
CA ALA A 163 -16.63 4.13 -1.16
C ALA A 163 -15.80 4.92 -2.18
N ALA A 164 -14.86 5.74 -1.72
CA ALA A 164 -13.97 6.50 -2.61
C ALA A 164 -13.07 5.58 -3.45
N GLY A 165 -12.49 4.55 -2.81
CA GLY A 165 -11.65 3.55 -3.46
C GLY A 165 -12.39 2.76 -4.54
N SER A 166 -13.64 2.34 -4.30
CA SER A 166 -14.47 1.69 -5.32
C SER A 166 -14.70 2.62 -6.51
N ILE A 167 -15.03 3.90 -6.26
CA ILE A 167 -15.23 4.89 -7.33
C ILE A 167 -13.96 5.03 -8.16
N PHE A 168 -12.80 5.24 -7.53
CA PHE A 168 -11.54 5.40 -8.25
C PHE A 168 -11.10 4.13 -8.97
N LEU A 169 -11.34 2.96 -8.41
CA LEU A 169 -11.07 1.68 -9.07
C LEU A 169 -11.94 1.49 -10.32
N LEU A 170 -13.23 1.84 -10.24
CA LEU A 170 -14.14 1.79 -11.39
C LEU A 170 -13.72 2.77 -12.49
N LEU A 171 -13.33 4.00 -12.12
CA LEU A 171 -12.84 5.00 -13.07
C LEU A 171 -11.51 4.56 -13.71
N TYR A 172 -10.59 3.99 -12.93
CA TYR A 172 -9.36 3.40 -13.46
C TYR A 172 -9.66 2.25 -14.44
N GLY A 173 -10.60 1.37 -14.10
CA GLY A 173 -11.08 0.31 -15.00
C GLY A 173 -11.70 0.85 -16.29
N ALA A 174 -12.50 1.92 -16.21
CA ALA A 174 -13.11 2.58 -17.36
C ALA A 174 -12.04 3.13 -18.34
N THR A 175 -10.88 3.56 -17.84
CA THR A 175 -9.75 3.98 -18.70
C THR A 175 -9.09 2.83 -19.45
N LYS A 176 -9.21 1.59 -18.97
CA LYS A 176 -8.74 0.40 -19.70
C LYS A 176 -9.68 0.00 -20.82
N LEU A 177 -10.96 0.39 -20.71
CA LEU A 177 -11.99 0.20 -21.72
C LEU A 177 -12.09 1.41 -22.68
N ASN A 178 -11.19 2.38 -22.58
CA ASN A 178 -11.19 3.62 -23.36
C ASN A 178 -12.51 4.42 -23.26
N LEU A 179 -13.17 4.36 -22.10
CA LEU A 179 -14.42 5.11 -21.86
C LEU A 179 -14.15 6.54 -21.35
N ILE A 180 -13.04 6.73 -20.63
CA ILE A 180 -12.58 8.01 -20.09
C ILE A 180 -11.05 8.05 -20.08
N ASP A 181 -10.48 9.26 -20.03
CA ASP A 181 -9.03 9.51 -19.96
C ASP A 181 -8.50 9.55 -18.51
N TYR A 182 -7.22 9.90 -18.36
CA TYR A 182 -6.52 10.09 -17.08
C TYR A 182 -6.29 8.81 -16.28
N ARG A 183 -5.84 7.75 -16.95
CA ARG A 183 -5.55 6.44 -16.32
C ARG A 183 -4.61 6.58 -15.11
N GLY A 184 -3.55 7.37 -15.25
CA GLY A 184 -2.57 7.60 -14.18
C GLY A 184 -3.13 8.31 -12.96
N LEU A 185 -4.04 9.28 -13.18
CA LEU A 185 -4.72 10.00 -12.10
C LEU A 185 -5.61 9.06 -11.27
N TRP A 186 -6.50 8.31 -11.93
CA TRP A 186 -7.44 7.44 -11.22
C TRP A 186 -6.74 6.33 -10.44
N GLN A 187 -5.66 5.76 -10.99
CA GLN A 187 -4.82 4.81 -10.27
C GLN A 187 -4.21 5.43 -9.00
N ARG A 188 -3.65 6.64 -9.10
CA ARG A 188 -3.03 7.34 -7.97
C ARG A 188 -4.03 7.75 -6.90
N LEU A 189 -5.21 8.22 -7.30
CA LEU A 189 -6.29 8.54 -6.36
C LEU A 189 -6.77 7.28 -5.61
N PHE A 190 -6.89 6.15 -6.31
CA PHE A 190 -7.16 4.86 -5.69
C PHE A 190 -6.10 4.53 -4.64
N MET A 191 -4.82 4.51 -4.99
CA MET A 191 -3.75 4.19 -4.02
C MET A 191 -3.71 5.19 -2.86
N GLY A 192 -3.87 6.48 -3.15
CA GLY A 192 -3.83 7.56 -2.18
C GLY A 192 -4.85 7.43 -1.05
N VAL A 193 -6.10 7.07 -1.37
CA VAL A 193 -7.13 6.90 -0.31
C VAL A 193 -6.82 5.72 0.62
N PHE A 194 -6.24 4.63 0.09
CA PHE A 194 -5.82 3.51 0.92
C PHE A 194 -4.54 3.83 1.71
N PHE A 195 -3.62 4.63 1.18
CA PHE A 195 -2.45 5.09 1.94
C PHE A 195 -2.82 5.98 3.12
N VAL A 196 -3.79 6.87 2.95
CA VAL A 196 -4.36 7.63 4.07
C VAL A 196 -4.92 6.69 5.15
N TYR A 197 -5.59 5.61 4.73
CA TYR A 197 -6.08 4.59 5.66
C TYR A 197 -4.96 3.87 6.40
N LEU A 198 -3.90 3.44 5.70
CA LEU A 198 -2.74 2.77 6.31
C LEU A 198 -2.01 3.68 7.29
N MET A 199 -1.81 4.96 6.94
CA MET A 199 -1.22 5.96 7.83
C MET A 199 -2.08 6.21 9.08
N TYR A 200 -3.41 6.18 8.94
CA TYR A 200 -4.31 6.24 10.08
C TYR A 200 -4.23 4.99 10.96
N LEU A 201 -4.14 3.80 10.37
CA LEU A 201 -3.91 2.55 11.11
C LEU A 201 -2.56 2.60 11.86
N ALA A 202 -1.51 3.11 11.23
CA ALA A 202 -0.22 3.34 11.87
C ALA A 202 -0.33 4.32 13.06
N TRP A 203 -1.09 5.41 12.91
CA TRP A 203 -1.36 6.31 14.03
C TRP A 203 -2.10 5.63 15.18
N LEU A 204 -3.07 4.75 14.89
CA LEU A 204 -3.73 3.94 15.92
C LEU A 204 -2.74 3.00 16.63
N SER A 205 -1.86 2.32 15.87
CA SER A 205 -0.79 1.50 16.44
C SER A 205 0.10 2.31 17.38
N TYR A 206 0.48 3.53 17.01
CA TYR A 206 1.23 4.42 17.88
C TYR A 206 0.47 4.77 19.16
N ARG A 207 -0.83 5.11 19.07
CA ARG A 207 -1.65 5.42 20.25
C ARG A 207 -1.76 4.24 21.23
N GLN A 208 -1.71 3.02 20.72
CA GLN A 208 -1.72 1.84 21.56
C GLN A 208 -0.48 1.78 22.46
N VAL A 209 0.68 2.27 22.01
CA VAL A 209 1.89 2.39 22.85
C VAL A 209 1.62 3.22 24.11
N GLY A 210 0.98 4.38 23.97
CA GLY A 210 0.62 5.24 25.10
C GLY A 210 -0.33 4.56 26.10
N ARG A 211 -1.33 3.82 25.60
CA ARG A 211 -2.26 3.05 26.44
C ARG A 211 -1.57 1.91 27.19
N MET A 212 -0.59 1.26 26.56
CA MET A 212 0.16 0.16 27.18
C MET A 212 1.11 0.68 28.26
N SER A 213 1.72 1.85 28.06
CA SER A 213 2.57 2.49 29.07
C SER A 213 1.81 2.92 30.33
N SER A 214 0.55 3.37 30.21
CA SER A 214 -0.25 3.79 31.38
C SER A 214 -0.75 2.64 32.26
N ILE A 215 -0.92 1.44 31.70
CA ILE A 215 -1.37 0.25 32.46
C ILE A 215 -0.21 -0.39 33.24
N GLY A 216 1.04 -0.21 32.79
CA GLY A 216 2.22 -0.75 33.47
C GLY A 216 2.71 0.06 34.67
N SER A 217 2.14 1.25 34.90
CA SER A 217 2.49 2.16 36.00
C SER A 217 1.51 2.12 37.19
N THR A 218 0.49 1.25 37.15
CA THR A 218 -0.46 0.97 38.23
C THR A 218 -0.22 -0.41 38.79
#